data_AF-A0A2U1MFH3-F1
#
_entry.id   AF-A0A2U1MFH3-F1
#
_cell.length_a   1.000
_cell.length_b   1.000
_cell.length_c   1.000
_cell.angle_alpha   90.00
_cell.angle_beta   90.00
_cell.angle_gamma   90.00
#
_symmetry.space_group_name_H-M   'P 1'
#
loop_
_entity.id
_entity.type
_entity.pdbx_description
1 polymer ?
#
loop_
_entity_poly.entity_id
_entity_poly.type
_entity_poly.pdbx_seq_one_letter_code
_entity_poly.pdbx_strand_id
1 'polypeptide(L)'
;MHFIQGGIAQDLRTNGRKRLTYRPFVVETAVIAQANGSARVKIGITEAIVSVKLNYLITEDKQREIIDTNYEGVESEILNALLSLAIQCVSSTPEDRSTMYRVVQTLESEIMTLYPSDFSDSASD
;
A
#
# COMPACT_ATOMS: atom_id res chain seq x y z
N MET A 1 -22.98 25.05 -28.92
CA MET A 1 -22.46 24.35 -27.72
C MET A 1 -23.59 24.04 -26.71
N HIS A 2 -24.78 23.61 -27.17
CA HIS A 2 -25.94 23.42 -26.28
C HIS A 2 -26.27 21.95 -25.94
N PHE A 3 -25.68 20.99 -26.66
CA PHE A 3 -25.99 19.57 -26.45
C PHE A 3 -25.57 19.05 -25.07
N ILE A 4 -24.36 19.38 -24.62
CA ILE A 4 -23.86 18.96 -23.30
C ILE A 4 -24.66 19.65 -22.17
N GLN A 5 -24.94 20.95 -22.31
CA GLN A 5 -25.73 21.69 -21.32
C GLN A 5 -27.17 21.16 -21.21
N GLY A 6 -27.81 20.90 -22.35
CA GLY A 6 -29.16 20.31 -22.40
C GLY A 6 -29.20 18.90 -21.82
N GLY A 7 -28.21 18.06 -22.12
CA GLY A 7 -28.10 16.71 -21.53
C GLY A 7 -27.95 16.76 -20.01
N ILE A 8 -27.14 17.67 -19.47
CA ILE A 8 -26.99 17.85 -18.02
C ILE A 8 -28.34 18.20 -17.36
N ALA A 9 -29.12 19.10 -17.96
CA ALA A 9 -30.44 19.49 -17.45
C ALA A 9 -31.44 18.32 -17.41
N GLN A 10 -31.24 17.30 -18.26
CA GLN A 10 -32.07 16.10 -18.36
C GLN A 10 -31.46 14.88 -17.64
N ASP A 11 -30.39 15.06 -16.86
CA ASP A 11 -29.64 13.98 -16.21
C ASP A 11 -29.17 12.90 -17.21
N LEU A 12 -28.76 13.30 -18.41
CA LEU A 12 -28.34 12.41 -19.50
C LEU A 12 -26.97 12.80 -20.06
N ARG A 13 -26.11 11.81 -20.23
CA ARG A 13 -24.78 11.96 -20.85
C ARG A 13 -24.79 11.39 -22.26
N THR A 14 -23.77 11.73 -23.05
CA THR A 14 -23.59 11.26 -24.44
C THR A 14 -23.52 9.74 -24.63
N ASN A 15 -23.27 9.00 -23.56
CA ASN A 15 -23.21 7.53 -23.55
C ASN A 15 -24.45 6.89 -22.89
N GLY A 16 -25.55 7.63 -22.79
CA GLY A 16 -26.84 7.14 -22.27
C GLY A 16 -26.91 6.96 -20.75
N ARG A 17 -25.84 7.24 -20.01
CA ARG A 17 -25.82 7.14 -18.55
C ARG A 17 -26.32 8.41 -17.87
N LYS A 18 -26.88 8.25 -16.67
CA LYS A 18 -27.16 9.37 -15.77
C LYS A 18 -25.88 10.05 -15.29
N ARG A 19 -26.01 11.25 -14.73
CA ARG A 19 -24.87 12.04 -14.24
C ARG A 19 -24.02 11.29 -13.23
N LEU A 20 -24.65 10.59 -12.29
CA LEU A 20 -23.97 9.87 -11.19
C LEU A 20 -23.75 8.37 -11.49
N THR A 21 -24.10 7.90 -12.69
CA THR A 21 -23.86 6.50 -13.06
C THR A 21 -22.45 6.32 -13.60
N TYR A 22 -21.58 5.71 -12.78
CA TYR A 22 -20.22 5.35 -13.15
C TYR A 22 -20.18 4.21 -14.19
N ARG A 23 -19.00 3.94 -14.76
CA ARG A 23 -18.80 2.73 -15.55
C ARG A 23 -18.50 1.59 -14.58
N PRO A 24 -18.99 0.37 -14.85
CA PRO A 24 -18.45 -0.81 -14.21
C PRO A 24 -16.94 -0.83 -14.39
N PHE A 25 -16.22 -1.21 -13.35
CA PHE A 25 -14.79 -1.44 -13.40
C PHE A 25 -14.47 -2.83 -12.88
N VAL A 26 -13.39 -3.40 -13.41
CA VAL A 26 -12.87 -4.70 -12.98
C VAL A 26 -11.44 -4.47 -12.52
N VAL A 27 -11.09 -5.05 -11.36
CA VAL A 27 -9.74 -5.04 -10.81
C VAL A 27 -9.26 -6.47 -10.70
N GLU A 28 -8.09 -6.73 -11.25
CA GLU A 28 -7.37 -7.99 -11.09
C GLU A 28 -6.02 -7.70 -10.45
N THR A 29 -5.73 -8.37 -9.33
CA THR A 29 -4.46 -8.26 -8.61
C THR A 29 -3.48 -9.36 -9.01
N ALA A 30 -2.20 -9.17 -8.74
CA ALA A 30 -1.14 -10.15 -9.00
C ALA A 30 -1.03 -10.56 -10.49
N VAL A 31 -1.30 -9.62 -11.39
CA VAL A 31 -1.26 -9.82 -12.86
C VAL A 31 0.16 -9.89 -13.44
N ILE A 32 1.16 -9.34 -12.73
CA ILE A 32 2.58 -9.38 -13.12
C ILE A 32 3.35 -10.16 -12.06
N ALA A 33 3.81 -11.37 -12.42
CA ALA A 33 4.49 -12.29 -11.51
C ALA A 33 5.84 -11.75 -10.98
N GLN A 34 6.52 -10.91 -11.75
CA GLN A 34 7.82 -10.32 -11.38
C GLN A 34 7.71 -9.06 -10.51
N ALA A 35 6.49 -8.58 -10.22
CA ALA A 35 6.28 -7.41 -9.39
C ALA A 35 5.96 -7.82 -7.94
N ASN A 36 6.39 -7.02 -6.97
CA ASN A 36 6.06 -7.22 -5.56
C ASN A 36 4.55 -7.00 -5.31
N GLY A 37 3.94 -6.12 -6.10
CA GLY A 37 2.49 -5.95 -6.18
C GLY A 37 2.09 -5.50 -7.58
N SER A 38 0.93 -5.92 -8.07
CA SER A 38 0.42 -5.44 -9.36
C SER A 38 -1.10 -5.48 -9.42
N ALA A 39 -1.66 -4.58 -10.21
CA ALA A 39 -3.09 -4.52 -10.48
C ALA A 39 -3.36 -4.12 -11.94
N ARG A 40 -4.36 -4.75 -12.55
CA ARG A 40 -4.96 -4.35 -13.82
C ARG A 40 -6.35 -3.84 -13.55
N VAL A 41 -6.63 -2.61 -13.98
CA VAL A 41 -7.93 -1.96 -13.82
C VAL A 41 -8.51 -1.66 -15.19
N LYS A 42 -9.72 -2.16 -15.45
CA LYS A 42 -10.46 -1.90 -16.69
C LYS A 42 -11.71 -1.09 -16.40
N ILE A 43 -11.86 0.07 -17.05
CA ILE A 43 -13.01 0.97 -16.94
C ILE A 43 -13.55 1.30 -18.34
N GLY A 44 -14.58 0.57 -18.78
CA GLY A 44 -15.07 0.66 -20.16
C GLY A 44 -13.99 0.23 -21.16
N ILE A 45 -13.56 1.15 -22.02
CA ILE A 45 -12.51 0.91 -23.04
C ILE A 45 -11.10 1.26 -22.56
N THR A 46 -10.98 1.86 -21.37
CA THR A 46 -9.69 2.24 -20.80
C THR A 46 -9.20 1.10 -19.92
N GLU A 47 -7.95 0.72 -20.10
CA GLU A 47 -7.27 -0.30 -19.31
C GLU A 47 -5.94 0.28 -18.83
N ALA A 48 -5.68 0.13 -17.53
CA ALA A 48 -4.45 0.56 -16.89
C ALA A 48 -3.85 -0.63 -16.12
N ILE A 49 -2.53 -0.78 -16.22
CA ILE A 49 -1.78 -1.75 -15.43
C ILE A 49 -0.78 -0.98 -14.58
N VAL A 50 -0.74 -1.30 -13.29
CA VAL A 50 0.16 -0.70 -12.31
C VAL A 50 0.94 -1.82 -11.63
N SER A 51 2.23 -1.59 -11.42
CA SER A 51 3.11 -2.49 -10.67
C SER A 51 3.93 -1.72 -9.63
N VAL A 52 4.24 -2.40 -8.53
CA VAL A 52 5.12 -1.94 -7.47
C VAL A 52 6.35 -2.84 -7.47
N LYS A 53 7.53 -2.23 -7.58
CA LYS A 53 8.82 -2.93 -7.57
C LYS A 53 9.70 -2.35 -6.47
N LEU A 54 9.87 -3.10 -5.39
CA LEU A 54 10.63 -2.66 -4.21
C LEU A 54 12.14 -2.86 -4.41
N ASN A 55 12.54 -3.85 -5.21
CA ASN A 55 13.95 -4.16 -5.44
C ASN A 55 14.74 -2.95 -6.00
N TYR A 56 14.10 -2.09 -6.80
CA TYR A 56 14.74 -0.90 -7.34
C TYR A 56 15.09 0.13 -6.26
N LEU A 57 14.19 0.33 -5.30
CA LEU A 57 14.41 1.26 -4.18
C LEU A 57 15.57 0.80 -3.29
N ILE A 58 15.71 -0.52 -3.13
CA ILE A 58 16.80 -1.12 -2.35
C ILE A 58 18.13 -0.94 -3.07
N THR A 59 18.19 -1.23 -4.38
CA THR A 59 19.44 -1.14 -5.16
C THR A 59 19.95 0.28 -5.34
N GLU A 60 19.07 1.28 -5.35
CA GLU A 60 19.40 2.69 -5.54
C GLU A 60 19.56 3.44 -4.20
N ASP A 61 19.47 2.75 -3.06
CA ASP A 61 19.49 3.36 -1.72
C ASP A 61 18.40 4.44 -1.49
N LYS A 62 17.27 4.30 -2.19
CA LYS A 62 16.11 5.22 -2.17
C LYS A 62 14.97 4.77 -1.27
N GLN A 63 15.23 3.77 -0.44
CA GLN A 63 14.26 3.16 0.47
C GLN A 63 13.64 4.17 1.44
N ARG A 64 14.32 5.29 1.71
CA ARG A 64 13.81 6.37 2.57
C ARG A 64 12.80 7.29 1.87
N GLU A 65 12.73 7.28 0.54
CA GLU A 65 11.79 8.14 -0.21
C GLU A 65 10.33 7.69 -0.07
N ILE A 66 10.08 6.43 0.33
CA ILE A 66 8.71 5.93 0.58
C ILE A 66 8.17 6.30 1.97
N ILE A 67 9.01 6.88 2.82
CA ILE A 67 8.65 7.21 4.19
C ILE A 67 7.96 8.56 4.18
N ASP A 68 6.78 8.63 4.79
CA ASP A 68 6.09 9.91 4.96
C ASP A 68 6.90 10.80 5.92
N THR A 69 7.55 11.82 5.37
CA THR A 69 8.38 12.76 6.11
C THR A 69 7.58 13.65 7.06
N ASN A 70 6.24 13.68 6.93
CA ASN A 70 5.37 14.43 7.83
C ASN A 70 4.91 13.60 9.04
N TYR A 71 5.31 12.32 9.12
CA TYR A 71 5.02 11.49 10.29
C TYR A 71 5.98 11.86 11.44
N GLU A 72 5.58 12.85 12.25
CA GLU A 72 6.30 13.23 13.45
C GLU A 72 6.16 12.13 14.52
N GLY A 73 7.30 11.58 14.99
CA GLY A 73 7.32 10.74 16.20
C GLY A 73 8.01 9.38 16.10
N VAL A 74 8.69 9.03 15.01
CA VAL A 74 9.46 7.77 14.92
C VAL A 74 10.94 8.08 14.85
N GLU A 75 11.71 7.50 15.77
CA GLU A 75 13.17 7.57 15.76
C GLU A 75 13.73 6.92 14.48
N SER A 76 14.78 7.53 13.91
CA SER A 76 15.41 7.07 12.67
C SER A 76 15.86 5.60 12.76
N GLU A 77 16.28 5.18 13.95
CA GLU A 77 16.75 3.85 14.28
C GLU A 77 15.63 2.81 14.10
N ILE A 78 14.46 3.08 14.67
CA ILE A 78 13.26 2.22 14.55
C ILE A 78 12.80 2.14 13.10
N LEU A 79 12.85 3.26 12.41
CA LEU A 79 12.50 3.33 11.00
C LEU A 79 13.45 2.50 10.12
N ASN A 80 14.75 2.53 10.39
CA ASN A 80 15.74 1.71 9.69
C ASN A 80 15.58 0.21 9.99
N ALA A 81 15.23 -0.13 11.23
CA ALA A 81 14.91 -1.50 11.64
C ALA A 81 13.68 -2.04 10.88
N LEU A 82 12.59 -1.28 10.87
CA LEU A 82 11.36 -1.60 10.13
C LEU A 82 11.62 -1.78 8.63
N LEU A 83 12.41 -0.87 8.04
CA LEU A 83 12.75 -0.91 6.63
C LEU A 83 13.58 -2.16 6.30
N SER A 84 14.57 -2.48 7.13
CA SER A 84 15.40 -3.68 6.99
C SER A 84 14.57 -4.96 7.09
N LEU A 85 13.66 -5.02 8.06
CA LEU A 85 12.75 -6.15 8.25
C LEU A 85 11.82 -6.31 7.03
N ALA A 86 11.23 -5.22 6.56
CA ALA A 86 10.36 -5.23 5.37
C ALA A 86 11.10 -5.76 4.13
N ILE A 87 12.35 -5.32 3.93
CA ILE A 87 13.21 -5.77 2.82
C ILE A 87 13.44 -7.28 2.87
N GLN A 88 13.79 -7.81 4.04
CA GLN A 88 13.97 -9.25 4.21
C GLN A 88 12.67 -10.00 3.92
N CYS A 89 11.53 -9.57 4.47
CA CYS A 89 10.23 -10.23 4.25
C CYS A 89 9.85 -10.34 2.76
N VAL A 90 10.22 -9.36 1.95
CA VAL A 90 9.87 -9.32 0.52
C VAL A 90 11.01 -9.74 -0.41
N SER A 91 12.10 -10.30 0.12
CA SER A 91 13.26 -10.68 -0.68
C SER A 91 12.88 -11.61 -1.84
N SER A 92 13.50 -11.42 -3.01
CA SER A 92 13.31 -12.32 -4.15
C SER A 92 13.95 -13.70 -3.93
N THR A 93 14.97 -13.78 -3.08
CA THR A 93 15.64 -15.01 -2.66
C THR A 93 14.95 -15.57 -1.41
N PRO A 94 14.38 -16.78 -1.45
CA PRO A 94 13.68 -17.39 -0.32
C PRO A 94 14.53 -17.51 0.95
N GLU A 95 15.84 -17.70 0.80
CA GLU A 95 16.80 -17.91 1.88
C GLU A 95 17.04 -16.64 2.70
N ASP A 96 16.94 -15.47 2.05
CA ASP A 96 17.11 -14.17 2.70
C ASP A 96 15.80 -13.67 3.33
N ARG A 97 14.68 -14.40 3.14
CA ARG A 97 13.40 -14.05 3.76
C ARG A 97 13.41 -14.37 5.24
N SER A 98 13.14 -13.35 6.04
CA SER A 98 12.93 -13.55 7.48
C SER A 98 11.73 -14.45 7.74
N THR A 99 11.91 -15.41 8.65
CA THR A 99 10.82 -16.24 9.15
C THR A 99 9.88 -15.41 10.00
N MET A 100 8.61 -15.82 10.13
CA MET A 100 7.66 -15.11 10.99
C MET A 100 8.16 -15.00 12.44
N TYR A 101 8.84 -16.04 12.94
CA TYR A 101 9.47 -16.00 14.26
C TYR A 101 10.50 -14.86 14.39
N ARG A 102 11.37 -14.70 13.40
CA ARG A 102 12.38 -13.63 13.35
C ARG A 102 11.72 -12.26 13.25
N VAL A 103 10.68 -12.13 12.43
CA VAL A 103 9.91 -10.90 12.28
C VAL A 103 9.31 -10.46 13.61
N VAL A 104 8.58 -11.36 14.28
CA VAL A 104 7.96 -11.07 15.58
C VAL A 104 9.01 -10.68 16.61
N GLN A 105 10.11 -11.44 16.69
CA GLN A 105 11.20 -11.15 17.62
C GLN A 105 11.76 -9.73 17.43
N THR A 106 12.04 -9.33 16.19
CA THR A 106 12.55 -7.98 15.89
C THR A 106 11.52 -6.88 16.20
N LEU A 107 10.25 -7.10 15.87
CA LEU A 107 9.17 -6.17 16.23
C LEU A 107 9.07 -5.98 17.75
N GLU A 108 9.16 -7.06 18.51
CA GLU A 108 9.07 -7.03 19.97
C GLU A 108 10.30 -6.35 20.60
N SER A 109 11.51 -6.60 20.09
CA SER A 109 12.75 -6.09 20.69
C SER A 109 13.08 -4.65 20.30
N GLU A 110 12.79 -4.25 19.07
CA GLU A 110 13.25 -2.96 18.52
C GLU A 110 12.13 -1.92 18.40
N ILE A 111 10.86 -2.33 18.34
CA ILE A 111 9.74 -1.45 17.98
C ILE A 111 8.67 -1.37 19.08
N MET A 112 8.37 -2.47 19.77
CA MET A 112 7.31 -2.52 20.79
C MET A 112 7.77 -2.07 22.20
N THR A 113 9.08 -1.89 22.41
CA THR A 113 9.65 -1.42 23.68
C THR A 113 9.25 0.02 24.06
N LEU A 114 8.59 0.76 23.16
CA LEU A 114 8.06 2.11 23.40
C LEU A 114 6.68 2.15 24.08
N TYR A 115 6.00 1.01 24.26
CA TYR A 115 4.79 0.93 25.08
C TYR A 115 5.02 -0.07 26.22
N PRO A 116 5.57 0.39 27.37
CA PRO A 116 5.40 -0.35 28.61
C PRO A 116 3.89 -0.49 28.79
N SER A 117 3.43 -1.73 28.87
CA SER A 117 2.03 -2.07 29.02
C SER A 117 1.60 -1.78 30.46
N ASP A 118 1.54 -0.50 30.83
CA ASP A 118 1.07 -0.04 32.15
C ASP A 118 -0.46 -0.19 32.33
N PHE A 119 -1.12 -1.03 31.52
CA PHE A 119 -2.54 -1.36 31.64
C PHE A 119 -2.81 -2.85 31.89
N SER A 120 -1.89 -3.53 32.59
CA SER A 120 -2.20 -4.81 33.24
C SER A 120 -2.11 -4.65 34.75
N ASP A 121 -3.08 -3.97 35.36
CA ASP A 121 -3.51 -4.20 36.76
C ASP A 121 -4.76 -3.35 37.06
N SER A 122 -5.86 -3.60 36.34
CA SER A 122 -7.17 -3.39 36.94
C SER A 122 -7.51 -4.66 37.68
N ALA A 123 -7.04 -4.71 38.93
CA ALA A 123 -7.40 -5.72 39.90
C ALA A 123 -8.92 -5.86 39.96
N SER A 124 -9.32 -7.12 40.02
CA SER A 124 -10.65 -7.63 40.33
C SER A 124 -11.40 -6.80 41.37
N ASP A 125 -12.65 -6.44 41.06
CA ASP A 125 -13.82 -6.53 41.93
C ASP A 125 -15.09 -6.69 41.10
#